data_AF-A0A067NJJ3-F1
#
_entry.id   AF-A0A067NJJ3-F1
#
_cell.length_a   1.000
_cell.length_b   1.000
_cell.length_c   1.000
_cell.angle_alpha   90.00
_cell.angle_beta   90.00
_cell.angle_gamma   90.00
#
_symmetry.space_group_name_H-M   'P 1'
#
loop_
_entity.id
_entity.type
_entity.pdbx_description
1 polymer ?
#
loop_
_entity_poly.entity_id
_entity_poly.type
_entity_poly.pdbx_seq_one_letter_code
_entity_poly.pdbx_strand_id
1 'polypeptide(L)'
;KNYFSAPRFYCVETLCAPCGVVIAWKKFAKSESPTKIVKFLEEVYPTPESKPSYVCIDKACVVLRHIVKQGDWPKWEDTTRFIVDSYHYINHQTTDYICCTWCNPAPLNSSAPNLVTVEQDNSGNFYYKRAFNTQACEQLNAWLGGFQTVLNKMSVSNFDFTIHALLDSDSLVVDSMVVEMNVVQMTRWWC
;
A
#
# COMPACT_ATOMS: atom_id res chain seq x y z
N LYS A 1 16.81 27.14 -3.24
CA LYS A 1 17.33 26.22 -2.20
C LYS A 1 16.93 24.81 -2.60
N ASN A 2 17.79 23.81 -2.41
CA ASN A 2 17.49 22.41 -2.68
C ASN A 2 16.75 21.84 -1.46
N TYR A 3 15.60 21.18 -1.66
CA TYR A 3 14.67 20.86 -0.55
C TYR A 3 14.48 19.38 -0.26
N PHE A 4 14.89 18.48 -1.16
CA PHE A 4 14.85 17.05 -0.89
C PHE A 4 16.10 16.67 -0.10
N SER A 5 15.97 16.63 1.22
CA SER A 5 16.97 16.05 2.11
C SER A 5 16.21 15.24 3.14
N ALA A 6 16.82 14.14 3.61
CA ALA A 6 16.23 13.24 4.60
C ALA A 6 15.61 13.94 5.84
N PRO A 7 16.11 15.11 6.32
CA PRO A 7 15.47 15.86 7.40
C PRO A 7 14.11 16.51 7.06
N ARG A 8 13.76 16.68 5.78
CA ARG A 8 12.56 17.42 5.33
C ARG A 8 11.49 16.53 4.74
N PHE A 9 11.88 15.50 3.99
CA PHE A 9 10.97 14.53 3.37
C PHE A 9 11.45 13.14 3.73
N TYR A 10 10.57 12.35 4.35
CA TYR A 10 10.86 10.99 4.79
C TYR A 10 10.64 10.01 3.62
N CYS A 11 9.43 10.02 3.06
CA CYS A 11 9.10 9.21 1.88
C CYS A 11 8.10 9.94 0.97
N VAL A 12 7.95 9.40 -0.24
CA VAL A 12 6.74 9.58 -1.04
C VAL A 12 5.85 8.37 -0.77
N GLU A 13 4.65 8.58 -0.25
CA GLU A 13 3.65 7.54 -0.10
C GLU A 13 2.83 7.45 -1.38
N THR A 14 2.64 6.25 -1.92
CA THR A 14 1.84 6.01 -3.13
C THR A 14 0.60 5.21 -2.81
N LEU A 15 -0.52 5.56 -3.44
CA LEU A 15 -1.68 4.70 -3.51
C LEU A 15 -1.71 3.93 -4.83
N CYS A 16 -1.86 2.61 -4.75
CA CYS A 16 -1.75 1.70 -5.88
C CYS A 16 -3.08 0.97 -6.12
N ALA A 17 -3.50 0.90 -7.38
CA ALA A 17 -4.63 0.10 -7.80
C ALA A 17 -4.28 -1.41 -7.83
N PRO A 18 -5.27 -2.32 -7.92
CA PRO A 18 -5.05 -3.77 -8.07
C PRO A 18 -4.08 -4.19 -9.17
N CYS A 19 -3.94 -3.37 -10.21
CA CYS A 19 -3.02 -3.60 -11.34
C CYS A 19 -1.60 -3.04 -11.14
N GLY A 20 -1.28 -2.45 -9.98
CA GLY A 20 0.03 -1.83 -9.70
C GLY A 20 0.21 -0.40 -10.20
N VAL A 21 -0.82 0.16 -10.86
CA VAL A 21 -0.81 1.57 -11.27
C VAL A 21 -0.95 2.47 -10.04
N VAL A 22 -0.07 3.46 -9.93
CA VAL A 22 -0.16 4.49 -8.88
C VAL A 22 -1.24 5.49 -9.25
N ILE A 23 -2.29 5.57 -8.44
CA ILE A 23 -3.46 6.44 -8.66
C ILE A 23 -3.36 7.78 -7.92
N ALA A 24 -2.55 7.82 -6.85
CA ALA A 24 -2.28 9.04 -6.10
C ALA A 24 -0.95 8.90 -5.37
N TRP A 25 -0.33 10.03 -5.05
CA TRP A 25 0.89 10.04 -4.23
C TRP A 25 0.94 11.26 -3.33
N LYS A 26 1.68 11.17 -2.23
CA LYS A 26 1.85 12.28 -1.30
C LYS A 26 3.21 12.25 -0.59
N LYS A 27 3.77 13.42 -0.37
CA LYS A 27 5.01 13.57 0.41
C LYS A 27 4.72 13.48 1.90
N PHE A 28 5.38 12.56 2.59
CA PHE A 28 5.35 12.49 4.04
C PHE A 28 6.65 13.05 4.63
N ALA A 29 6.54 14.16 5.36
CA ALA A 29 7.68 14.75 6.06
C ALA A 29 7.97 14.01 7.37
N LYS A 30 9.25 13.74 7.69
CA LYS A 30 9.74 13.15 8.96
C LYS A 30 9.37 11.69 9.27
N SER A 31 8.17 11.23 8.91
CA SER A 31 7.70 9.87 9.20
C SER A 31 6.51 9.48 8.34
N GLU A 32 6.35 8.17 8.15
CA GLU A 32 5.14 7.56 7.62
C GLU A 32 4.26 7.10 8.79
N SER A 33 3.47 8.04 9.34
CA SER A 33 2.65 7.80 10.53
C SER A 33 1.21 7.44 10.16
N PRO A 34 0.50 6.64 10.99
CA PRO A 34 -0.91 6.29 10.77
C PRO A 34 -1.81 7.50 10.50
N THR A 35 -1.59 8.61 11.22
CA THR A 35 -2.34 9.86 11.02
C THR A 35 -2.15 10.46 9.63
N LYS A 36 -0.95 10.37 9.05
CA LYS A 36 -0.71 10.88 7.69
C LYS A 36 -1.31 9.98 6.64
N ILE A 37 -1.24 8.66 6.84
CA ILE A 37 -1.85 7.66 5.98
C ILE A 37 -3.36 7.86 5.94
N VAL A 38 -4.03 7.94 7.10
CA VAL A 38 -5.49 8.16 7.16
C VAL A 38 -5.88 9.46 6.48
N LYS A 39 -5.18 10.57 6.77
CA LYS A 39 -5.44 11.86 6.09
C LYS A 39 -5.25 11.77 4.58
N PHE A 40 -4.23 11.05 4.12
CA PHE A 40 -4.00 10.86 2.70
C PHE A 40 -5.13 10.06 2.04
N LEU A 41 -5.58 8.97 2.69
CA LEU A 41 -6.72 8.20 2.23
C LEU A 41 -8.03 9.02 2.22
N GLU A 42 -8.29 9.85 3.22
CA GLU A 42 -9.48 10.72 3.27
C GLU A 42 -9.43 11.82 2.18
N GLU A 43 -8.24 12.31 1.82
CA GLU A 43 -8.09 13.29 0.74
C GLU A 43 -8.32 12.67 -0.65
N VAL A 44 -7.87 11.43 -0.86
CA VAL A 44 -8.04 10.72 -2.14
C VAL A 44 -9.46 10.13 -2.26
N TYR A 45 -10.03 9.69 -1.14
CA TYR A 45 -11.34 9.04 -1.08
C TYR A 45 -12.31 9.80 -0.13
N PRO A 46 -12.74 11.01 -0.50
CA PRO A 46 -13.52 11.88 0.39
C PRO A 46 -14.95 11.38 0.63
N THR A 47 -15.49 10.53 -0.24
CA THR A 47 -16.87 10.01 -0.12
C THR A 47 -16.88 8.49 0.06
N PRO A 48 -17.92 7.91 0.70
CA PRO A 48 -18.07 6.47 0.82
C PRO A 48 -17.96 5.71 -0.51
N GLU A 49 -18.49 6.27 -1.59
CA GLU A 49 -18.53 5.65 -2.92
C GLU A 49 -17.15 5.67 -3.60
N SER A 50 -16.30 6.63 -3.24
CA SER A 50 -14.93 6.70 -3.75
C SER A 50 -13.99 5.69 -3.08
N LYS A 51 -14.33 5.20 -1.89
CA LYS A 51 -13.45 4.33 -1.10
C LYS A 51 -13.28 2.96 -1.74
N PRO A 52 -12.06 2.42 -1.78
CA PRO A 52 -11.82 1.08 -2.28
C PRO A 52 -12.34 0.04 -1.29
N SER A 53 -12.80 -1.11 -1.78
CA SER A 53 -13.20 -2.22 -0.91
C SER A 53 -12.05 -2.72 -0.03
N TYR A 54 -10.82 -2.57 -0.50
CA TYR A 54 -9.61 -2.99 0.19
C TYR A 54 -8.53 -1.92 0.10
N VAL A 55 -7.88 -1.65 1.23
CA VAL A 55 -6.60 -0.93 1.30
C VAL A 55 -5.55 -1.92 1.76
N CYS A 56 -4.60 -2.24 0.89
CA CYS A 56 -3.47 -3.12 1.21
C CYS A 56 -2.30 -2.26 1.68
N ILE A 57 -1.84 -2.44 2.91
CA ILE A 57 -0.67 -1.72 3.44
C ILE A 57 -0.01 -2.54 4.55
N ASP A 58 1.31 -2.68 4.50
CA ASP A 58 2.17 -3.30 5.52
C ASP A 58 1.67 -3.10 6.96
N LYS A 59 1.37 -1.86 7.34
CA LYS A 59 0.99 -1.47 8.71
C LYS A 59 -0.52 -1.32 8.93
N ALA A 60 -1.35 -2.03 8.15
CA ALA A 60 -2.81 -1.94 8.21
C ALA A 60 -3.37 -2.10 9.63
N CYS A 61 -2.83 -3.03 10.43
CA CYS A 61 -3.26 -3.23 11.81
C CYS A 61 -2.99 -2.00 12.71
N VAL A 62 -1.91 -1.27 12.47
CA VAL A 62 -1.56 -0.03 13.18
C VAL A 62 -2.45 1.13 12.72
N VAL A 63 -2.73 1.22 11.41
CA VAL A 63 -3.65 2.20 10.83
C VAL A 63 -5.06 1.99 11.38
N LEU A 64 -5.54 0.75 11.37
CA LEU A 64 -6.86 0.40 11.89
C LEU A 64 -6.99 0.71 13.39
N ARG A 65 -5.98 0.37 14.20
CA ARG A 65 -5.92 0.77 15.61
C ARG A 65 -6.01 2.28 15.78
N HIS A 66 -5.34 3.05 14.93
CA HIS A 66 -5.40 4.50 14.98
C HIS A 66 -6.81 5.02 14.67
N ILE A 67 -7.43 4.54 13.60
CA ILE A 67 -8.80 4.89 13.19
C ILE A 67 -9.80 4.60 14.33
N VAL A 68 -9.76 3.39 14.89
CA VAL A 68 -10.62 3.00 16.02
C VAL A 68 -10.39 3.91 17.23
N LYS A 69 -9.13 4.17 17.57
CA LYS A 69 -8.78 5.05 18.70
C LYS A 69 -9.24 6.50 18.50
N GLN A 70 -9.29 7.01 17.27
CA GLN A 70 -9.81 8.35 16.97
C GLN A 70 -11.35 8.40 16.93
N GLY A 71 -12.03 7.24 16.94
CA GLY A 71 -13.49 7.17 16.77
C GLY A 71 -13.94 7.30 15.31
N ASP A 72 -13.02 7.17 14.36
CA ASP A 72 -13.27 7.34 12.92
C ASP A 72 -13.69 6.04 12.23
N TRP A 73 -13.76 4.92 12.96
CA TRP A 73 -14.11 3.61 12.39
C TRP A 73 -15.44 3.58 11.63
N PRO A 74 -16.53 4.24 12.08
CA PRO A 74 -17.79 4.29 11.34
C PRO A 74 -17.68 4.91 9.94
N LYS A 75 -16.62 5.68 9.66
CA LYS A 75 -16.38 6.20 8.30
C LYS A 75 -15.91 5.11 7.34
N TRP A 76 -15.32 4.02 7.84
CA TRP A 76 -14.61 3.02 7.04
C TRP A 76 -15.28 1.65 7.06
N GLU A 77 -15.94 1.29 8.15
CA GLU A 77 -16.36 -0.10 8.44
C GLU A 77 -17.26 -0.74 7.38
N ASP A 78 -18.15 0.05 6.76
CA ASP A 78 -19.08 -0.45 5.75
C ASP A 78 -18.49 -0.49 4.34
N THR A 79 -17.38 0.21 4.10
CA THR A 79 -16.85 0.44 2.74
C THR A 79 -15.50 -0.22 2.49
N THR A 80 -14.63 -0.25 3.49
CA THR A 80 -13.20 -0.52 3.30
C THR A 80 -12.69 -1.50 4.33
N ARG A 81 -11.98 -2.53 3.85
CA ARG A 81 -11.17 -3.41 4.68
C ARG A 81 -9.70 -3.06 4.56
N PHE A 82 -9.01 -2.98 5.70
CA PHE A 82 -7.56 -2.75 5.74
C PHE A 82 -6.85 -4.08 5.87
N ILE A 83 -6.09 -4.49 4.87
CA ILE A 83 -5.36 -5.77 4.87
C ILE A 83 -3.85 -5.54 4.85
N VAL A 84 -3.13 -6.35 5.62
CA VAL A 84 -1.65 -6.38 5.55
C VAL A 84 -1.21 -7.26 4.40
N ASP A 85 0.00 -7.06 3.90
CA ASP A 85 0.59 -8.02 2.96
C ASP A 85 0.84 -9.36 3.68
N SER A 86 1.01 -10.44 2.90
CA SER A 86 1.15 -11.78 3.48
C SER A 86 2.47 -12.02 4.22
N TYR A 87 3.54 -11.34 3.84
CA TYR A 87 4.81 -11.42 4.55
C TYR A 87 4.70 -10.74 5.92
N HIS A 88 4.15 -9.52 5.97
CA HIS A 88 3.91 -8.84 7.24
C HIS A 88 2.92 -9.61 8.11
N TYR A 89 1.88 -10.20 7.52
CA TYR A 89 0.93 -11.04 8.24
C TYR A 89 1.60 -12.19 8.98
N ILE A 90 2.48 -12.96 8.33
CA ILE A 90 3.19 -14.09 8.95
C ILE A 90 3.99 -13.65 10.18
N ASN A 91 4.57 -12.44 10.14
CA ASN A 91 5.38 -11.91 11.23
C ASN A 91 4.55 -11.37 12.42
N HIS A 92 3.31 -10.94 12.20
CA HIS A 92 2.45 -10.34 13.24
C HIS A 92 1.34 -11.25 13.76
N GLN A 93 0.89 -12.23 12.97
CA GLN A 93 -0.34 -13.00 13.22
C GLN A 93 -0.36 -13.74 14.57
N THR A 94 0.78 -14.18 15.09
CA THR A 94 0.81 -15.01 16.30
C THR A 94 0.45 -14.24 17.56
N THR A 95 0.57 -12.91 17.54
CA THR A 95 0.41 -12.06 18.73
C THR A 95 -0.58 -10.91 18.55
N ASP A 96 -0.97 -10.55 17.33
CA ASP A 96 -1.82 -9.39 17.06
C ASP A 96 -3.24 -9.81 16.64
N TYR A 97 -4.16 -9.81 17.62
CA TYR A 97 -5.58 -10.14 17.39
C TYR A 97 -6.24 -9.27 16.31
N ILE A 98 -5.90 -7.97 16.26
CA ILE A 98 -6.46 -7.07 15.24
C ILE A 98 -5.96 -7.46 13.87
N CYS A 99 -4.66 -7.77 13.74
CA CYS A 99 -4.09 -8.24 12.48
C CYS A 99 -4.80 -9.52 11.99
N CYS A 100 -4.97 -10.52 12.86
CA CYS A 100 -5.63 -11.79 12.53
C CYS A 100 -7.10 -11.65 12.16
N THR A 101 -7.82 -10.77 12.86
CA THR A 101 -9.27 -10.69 12.73
C THR A 101 -9.67 -9.75 11.59
N TRP A 102 -8.99 -8.61 11.47
CA TRP A 102 -9.43 -7.50 10.64
C TRP A 102 -8.48 -7.16 9.50
N CYS A 103 -7.22 -7.62 9.55
CA CYS A 103 -6.23 -7.34 8.52
C CYS A 103 -5.70 -8.57 7.77
N ASN A 104 -6.30 -9.73 8.00
CA ASN A 104 -5.89 -10.98 7.35
C ASN A 104 -6.08 -10.87 5.82
N PRO A 105 -5.01 -11.05 5.00
CA PRO A 105 -5.10 -10.97 3.55
C PRO A 105 -5.79 -12.18 2.90
N ALA A 106 -5.97 -13.28 3.63
CA ALA A 106 -6.58 -14.51 3.13
C ALA A 106 -7.54 -15.13 4.16
N PRO A 107 -8.67 -14.47 4.45
CA PRO A 107 -9.64 -14.99 5.42
C PRO A 107 -10.38 -16.21 4.83
N LEU A 108 -10.35 -17.34 5.54
CA LEU A 108 -10.99 -18.60 5.12
C LEU A 108 -12.46 -18.72 5.54
N ASN A 109 -13.02 -17.68 6.16
CA ASN A 109 -14.38 -17.65 6.70
C ASN A 109 -15.41 -17.03 5.73
N SER A 110 -15.09 -16.97 4.43
CA SER A 110 -15.91 -16.36 3.39
C SER A 110 -16.24 -14.87 3.58
N SER A 111 -15.59 -14.18 4.53
CA SER A 111 -15.85 -12.77 4.80
C SER A 111 -15.28 -11.82 3.73
N ALA A 112 -14.39 -12.31 2.86
CA ALA A 112 -13.80 -11.54 1.77
C ALA A 112 -13.69 -12.39 0.48
N PRO A 113 -14.84 -12.66 -0.20
CA PRO A 113 -14.86 -13.51 -1.40
C PRO A 113 -14.05 -12.94 -2.56
N ASN A 114 -13.79 -11.62 -2.55
CA ASN A 114 -12.98 -10.94 -3.56
C ASN A 114 -11.46 -11.03 -3.28
N LEU A 115 -11.03 -11.56 -2.13
CA LEU A 115 -9.61 -11.80 -1.80
C LEU A 115 -9.23 -13.27 -2.00
N VAL A 116 -10.14 -14.19 -1.70
CA VAL A 116 -9.91 -15.63 -1.77
C VAL A 116 -11.05 -16.29 -2.53
N THR A 117 -10.69 -17.00 -3.59
CA THR A 117 -11.57 -17.83 -4.40
C THR A 117 -11.38 -19.30 -4.03
N VAL A 118 -12.43 -20.10 -4.19
CA VAL A 118 -12.35 -21.56 -4.04
C VAL A 118 -12.27 -22.15 -5.44
N GLU A 119 -11.20 -22.90 -5.72
CA GLU A 119 -11.03 -23.65 -6.96
C GLU A 119 -10.99 -25.15 -6.67
N GLN A 120 -11.21 -25.96 -7.70
CA GLN A 120 -11.10 -27.41 -7.64
C GLN A 120 -9.82 -27.85 -8.34
N ASP A 121 -9.03 -28.70 -7.70
CA ASP A 121 -7.83 -29.28 -8.32
C ASP A 121 -8.20 -30.39 -9.32
N ASN A 122 -7.20 -30.88 -10.06
CA ASN A 122 -7.38 -31.96 -11.04
C ASN A 122 -7.87 -33.28 -10.42
N SER A 123 -7.76 -33.43 -9.09
CA SER A 123 -8.21 -34.62 -8.34
C SER A 123 -9.62 -34.44 -7.78
N GLY A 124 -10.26 -33.29 -8.01
CA GLY A 124 -11.59 -32.98 -7.53
C GLY A 124 -11.63 -32.37 -6.11
N ASN A 125 -10.50 -32.07 -5.48
CA ASN A 125 -10.47 -31.46 -4.15
C ASN A 125 -10.59 -29.94 -4.23
N PHE A 126 -11.32 -29.34 -3.30
CA PHE A 126 -11.41 -27.90 -3.18
C PHE A 126 -10.19 -27.32 -2.47
N TYR A 127 -9.65 -26.23 -3.00
CA TYR A 127 -8.57 -25.47 -2.40
C TYR A 127 -8.83 -23.97 -2.51
N TYR A 128 -8.27 -23.20 -1.57
CA TYR A 128 -8.40 -21.75 -1.53
C TYR A 128 -7.24 -21.11 -2.30
N LYS A 129 -7.56 -20.18 -3.20
CA LYS A 129 -6.62 -19.46 -4.05
C LYS A 129 -6.82 -17.96 -3.90
N ARG A 130 -5.74 -17.19 -3.83
CA ARG A 130 -5.84 -15.72 -3.82
C ARG A 130 -6.41 -15.23 -5.14
N ALA A 131 -7.39 -14.35 -5.07
CA ALA A 131 -8.07 -13.80 -6.24
C ALA A 131 -7.18 -12.85 -7.06
N PHE A 132 -6.25 -12.14 -6.41
CA PHE A 132 -5.28 -11.26 -7.06
C PHE A 132 -3.99 -11.14 -6.24
N ASN A 133 -2.98 -10.51 -6.84
CA ASN A 133 -1.70 -10.27 -6.20
C ASN A 133 -1.77 -9.04 -5.28
N THR A 134 -1.96 -9.25 -3.97
CA THR A 134 -2.03 -8.16 -2.97
C THR A 134 -0.74 -7.35 -2.87
N GLN A 135 0.41 -7.89 -3.29
CA GLN A 135 1.68 -7.15 -3.34
C GLN A 135 1.67 -6.07 -4.43
N ALA A 136 1.01 -6.35 -5.56
CA ALA A 136 0.94 -5.40 -6.67
C ALA A 136 0.17 -4.14 -6.28
N CYS A 137 -0.80 -4.26 -5.38
CA CYS A 137 -1.65 -3.16 -4.94
C CYS A 137 -1.35 -2.66 -3.54
N GLU A 138 -0.18 -3.00 -3.00
CA GLU A 138 0.26 -2.48 -1.72
C GLU A 138 0.45 -0.97 -1.79
N GLN A 139 -0.01 -0.25 -0.75
CA GLN A 139 0.33 1.16 -0.56
C GLN A 139 1.75 1.20 -0.04
N LEU A 140 2.64 1.81 -0.81
CA LEU A 140 4.08 1.70 -0.59
C LEU A 140 4.65 3.06 -0.20
N ASN A 141 5.64 3.03 0.68
CA ASN A 141 6.59 4.12 0.78
C ASN A 141 7.63 3.95 -0.34
N ALA A 142 7.62 4.89 -1.27
CA ALA A 142 8.59 4.96 -2.34
C ALA A 142 9.86 5.68 -1.87
N TRP A 143 10.97 4.94 -1.86
CA TRP A 143 12.30 5.53 -1.80
C TRP A 143 12.89 5.50 -3.21
N LEU A 144 12.93 6.67 -3.86
CA LEU A 144 13.58 6.82 -5.18
C LEU A 144 15.11 6.84 -5.03
N GLY A 145 15.66 5.79 -4.43
CA GLY A 145 17.06 5.70 -4.00
C GLY A 145 18.03 5.88 -5.17
N GLY A 146 17.77 5.23 -6.31
CA GLY A 146 18.59 5.34 -7.52
C GLY A 146 18.66 6.78 -8.08
N PHE A 147 17.60 7.56 -7.89
CA PHE A 147 17.49 8.93 -8.38
C PHE A 147 17.74 9.99 -7.30
N GLN A 148 18.04 9.56 -6.07
CA GLN A 148 18.07 10.43 -4.90
C GLN A 148 19.06 11.59 -5.04
N THR A 149 20.22 11.37 -5.68
CA THR A 149 21.23 12.41 -5.89
C THR A 149 20.73 13.56 -6.80
N VAL A 150 19.89 13.24 -7.78
CA VAL A 150 19.27 14.20 -8.71
C VAL A 150 18.08 14.87 -8.05
N LEU A 151 17.18 14.08 -7.45
CA LEU A 151 15.98 14.56 -6.75
C LEU A 151 16.34 15.50 -5.58
N ASN A 152 17.42 15.21 -4.86
CA ASN A 152 17.94 16.06 -3.78
C ASN A 152 18.38 17.45 -4.22
N LYS A 153 18.61 17.69 -5.51
CA LYS A 153 19.00 18.99 -6.05
C LYS A 153 17.83 19.78 -6.64
N MET A 154 16.65 19.18 -6.73
CA MET A 154 15.49 19.84 -7.33
C MET A 154 14.85 20.87 -6.38
N SER A 155 14.21 21.88 -6.98
CA SER A 155 13.21 22.69 -6.30
C SER A 155 11.97 21.83 -6.00
N VAL A 156 11.10 22.31 -5.12
CA VAL A 156 9.85 21.59 -4.77
C VAL A 156 8.98 21.39 -6.02
N SER A 157 8.80 22.43 -6.82
CA SER A 157 7.99 22.35 -8.05
C SER A 157 8.59 21.40 -9.08
N ASN A 158 9.92 21.38 -9.24
CA ASN A 158 10.58 20.47 -10.18
C ASN A 158 10.47 19.01 -9.70
N PHE A 159 10.59 18.79 -8.40
CA PHE A 159 10.39 17.46 -7.82
C PHE A 159 8.95 17.00 -8.07
N ASP A 160 7.96 17.82 -7.75
CA ASP A 160 6.55 17.46 -7.90
C ASP A 160 6.21 17.18 -9.37
N PHE A 161 6.68 18.03 -10.29
CA PHE A 161 6.56 17.79 -11.73
C PHE A 161 7.22 16.48 -12.16
N THR A 162 8.42 16.18 -11.65
CA THR A 162 9.15 14.95 -11.98
C THR A 162 8.40 13.72 -11.48
N ILE A 163 7.90 13.73 -10.24
CA ILE A 163 7.11 12.61 -9.70
C ILE A 163 5.83 12.44 -10.49
N HIS A 164 5.10 13.52 -10.78
CA HIS A 164 3.93 13.46 -11.64
C HIS A 164 4.27 12.84 -13.00
N ALA A 165 5.31 13.30 -13.69
CA ALA A 165 5.69 12.74 -15.00
C ALA A 165 6.09 11.25 -14.93
N LEU A 166 6.75 10.83 -13.85
CA LEU A 166 7.15 9.43 -13.65
C LEU A 166 5.97 8.50 -13.35
N LEU A 167 4.95 9.00 -12.64
CA LEU A 167 3.81 8.20 -12.21
C LEU A 167 2.60 8.29 -13.15
N ASP A 168 2.46 9.37 -13.91
CA ASP A 168 1.34 9.64 -14.84
C ASP A 168 1.58 9.09 -16.25
N SER A 169 2.81 8.65 -16.56
CA SER A 169 3.11 8.05 -17.87
C SER A 169 2.67 6.57 -17.92
N ASP A 170 1.62 6.31 -18.69
CA ASP A 170 1.07 4.99 -19.08
C ASP A 170 2.08 4.02 -19.76
N SER A 171 3.40 4.25 -19.70
CA SER A 171 4.38 3.51 -20.49
C SER A 171 5.53 2.95 -19.65
N LEU A 172 5.55 1.63 -19.46
CA LEU A 172 6.73 0.73 -19.34
C LEU A 172 7.80 1.00 -18.25
N VAL A 173 7.83 2.17 -17.64
CA VAL A 173 8.84 2.59 -16.65
C VAL A 173 8.41 2.17 -15.25
N VAL A 174 7.10 2.12 -14.97
CA VAL A 174 6.55 1.70 -13.67
C VAL A 174 6.95 0.27 -13.32
N ASP A 175 6.99 -0.66 -14.27
CA ASP A 175 7.47 -2.04 -13.99
C ASP A 175 8.94 -2.05 -13.55
N SER A 176 9.80 -1.26 -14.19
CA SER A 176 11.22 -1.16 -13.80
C SER A 176 11.43 -0.37 -12.50
N MET A 177 10.60 0.64 -12.23
CA MET A 177 10.68 1.45 -11.01
C MET A 177 10.05 0.74 -9.82
N VAL A 178 8.98 -0.05 -9.98
CA VAL A 178 8.46 -0.93 -8.94
C VAL A 178 9.50 -2.00 -8.60
N VAL A 179 10.27 -2.49 -9.58
CA VAL A 179 11.40 -3.40 -9.33
C VAL A 179 12.57 -2.69 -8.64
N GLU A 180 12.93 -1.45 -9.01
CA GLU A 180 14.02 -0.69 -8.38
C GLU A 180 13.68 -0.06 -7.02
N MET A 181 12.44 0.41 -6.84
CA MET A 181 11.86 0.85 -5.56
C MET A 181 11.73 -0.31 -4.57
N ASN A 182 11.77 -1.54 -5.08
CA ASN A 182 11.85 -2.78 -4.32
C ASN A 182 13.28 -3.37 -4.18
N VAL A 183 14.37 -2.72 -4.59
CA VAL A 183 15.71 -3.38 -4.53
C VAL A 183 16.15 -3.74 -3.10
N VAL A 184 15.51 -3.21 -2.06
CA VAL A 184 15.76 -3.64 -0.67
C VAL A 184 14.92 -4.84 -0.23
N GLN A 185 13.85 -5.24 -0.94
CA GLN A 185 13.05 -6.44 -0.60
C GLN A 185 12.93 -7.49 -1.72
N MET A 186 13.10 -7.16 -3.00
CA MET A 186 12.95 -8.11 -4.12
C MET A 186 14.21 -8.93 -4.44
N THR A 187 15.39 -8.62 -3.91
CA THR A 187 16.65 -9.31 -4.27
C THR A 187 16.82 -10.72 -3.68
N ARG A 188 15.80 -11.34 -3.06
CA ARG A 188 15.94 -12.68 -2.46
C ARG A 188 15.09 -13.82 -2.99
N TRP A 189 14.13 -13.64 -3.90
CA TRP A 189 13.11 -14.69 -4.08
C TRP A 189 12.73 -15.00 -5.53
N TRP A 190 13.71 -15.05 -6.42
CA TRP A 190 13.65 -15.94 -7.58
C TRP A 190 14.42 -17.22 -7.26
N CYS A 191 13.79 -18.13 -6.52
CA CYS A 191 14.05 -19.57 -6.43
C CYS A 191 12.88 -20.21 -5.70
#